data_AF-A0A9X1WW51-F1
#
_entry.id   AF-A0A9X1WW51-F1
#
_cell.length_a   1.000
_cell.length_b   1.000
_cell.length_c   1.000
_cell.angle_alpha   90.00
_cell.angle_beta   90.00
_cell.angle_gamma   90.00
#
_symmetry.space_group_name_H-M   'P 1'
#
loop_
_entity.id
_entity.type
_entity.pdbx_description
1 polymer ?
#
loop_
_entity_poly.entity_id
_entity_poly.type
_entity_poly.pdbx_seq_one_letter_code
_entity_poly.pdbx_strand_id
1 'polypeptide(L)'
;MAKLFKNKGFVLSAVLSSMLLITGCGGDDNDSSNPSGEEQKQKETLSGTAATGAALADASIEVVNKNGQTATTTTDQNGKFTIQIDTGAPYMIKASKGETVLYSYAAGAGYVNVTQLTTQSILAANKAAEDRDFDSLADVYANWKQIAAETTIDEFNEILEEASKEAIANLKTVFEANGFNSTTGYPDLFEYEFDANSTGFDAILDSVVITGLNSACSGVGSTYTCNVNYSVNGTSYNWNYDISTDGINIIIDTGNNPNLPSGDYNLKVTTSVMGSSTSVTINNIPKPANKSEFCGSDEMNAQLPDGSVKINSCSFDGTVGNIDATVNANGLSLSYSVKYEYTAA
;
A
#
# COMPACT_ATOMS: atom_id res chain seq x y z
N MET A 1 -5.90 -25.29 -12.04
CA MET A 1 -4.48 -24.86 -12.14
C MET A 1 -4.49 -23.57 -12.93
N ALA A 2 -4.37 -22.47 -12.21
CA ALA A 2 -4.69 -21.13 -12.67
C ALA A 2 -3.82 -20.73 -13.88
N LYS A 3 -4.49 -20.17 -14.88
CA LYS A 3 -3.89 -19.28 -15.86
C LYS A 3 -4.46 -17.90 -15.56
N LEU A 4 -3.92 -17.23 -14.54
CA LEU A 4 -3.92 -15.78 -14.58
C LEU A 4 -3.21 -15.35 -15.88
N PHE A 5 -3.64 -14.21 -16.44
CA PHE A 5 -3.19 -13.56 -17.67
C PHE A 5 -3.91 -13.94 -18.96
N LYS A 6 -4.90 -13.11 -19.30
CA LYS A 6 -4.90 -12.44 -20.60
C LYS A 6 -5.65 -11.09 -20.61
N ASN A 7 -5.11 -10.11 -19.89
CA ASN A 7 -5.04 -8.75 -20.44
C ASN A 7 -3.79 -8.04 -19.91
N LYS A 8 -2.76 -7.98 -20.74
CA LYS A 8 -1.50 -7.30 -20.42
C LYS A 8 -1.70 -5.80 -20.59
N GLY A 9 -2.28 -5.15 -19.59
CA GLY A 9 -2.05 -3.73 -19.32
C GLY A 9 -0.80 -3.63 -18.46
N PHE A 10 0.34 -3.25 -19.04
CA PHE A 10 1.56 -3.02 -18.27
C PHE A 10 1.46 -1.59 -17.70
N VAL A 11 1.20 -1.46 -16.41
CA VAL A 11 1.34 -0.17 -15.69
C VAL A 11 2.48 -0.37 -14.69
N LEU A 12 3.62 0.26 -15.00
CA LEU A 12 4.82 0.18 -14.18
C LEU A 12 4.65 1.15 -13.01
N SER A 13 4.29 0.64 -11.83
CA SER A 13 4.21 1.43 -10.61
C SER A 13 5.61 1.79 -10.13
N ALA A 14 5.86 3.08 -9.89
CA ALA A 14 7.17 3.57 -9.51
C ALA A 14 7.46 3.15 -8.05
N VAL A 15 8.42 2.23 -7.91
CA VAL A 15 8.97 1.78 -6.62
C VAL A 15 9.53 2.98 -5.86
N LEU A 16 8.88 3.37 -4.77
CA LEU A 16 9.48 4.15 -3.70
C LEU A 16 9.60 3.24 -2.49
N SER A 17 10.74 2.55 -2.39
CA SER A 17 11.06 1.80 -1.18
C SER A 17 12.55 1.88 -0.90
N SER A 18 12.87 2.23 0.34
CA SER A 18 14.20 2.14 1.01
C SER A 18 15.08 3.40 1.03
N MET A 19 14.72 4.38 1.86
CA MET A 19 15.71 5.20 2.58
C MET A 19 15.98 4.57 3.95
N LEU A 20 16.98 3.69 4.00
CA LEU A 20 17.61 3.25 5.24
C LEU A 20 18.93 3.99 5.39
N LEU A 21 18.97 4.96 6.30
CA LEU A 21 20.21 5.51 6.83
C LEU A 21 20.76 4.50 7.84
N ILE A 22 21.93 3.92 7.57
CA ILE A 22 22.71 3.22 8.59
C ILE A 22 23.86 4.14 9.01
N THR A 23 23.72 4.71 10.21
CA THR A 23 24.82 5.30 10.97
C THR A 23 25.66 4.22 11.64
N GLY A 24 26.93 4.12 11.24
CA GLY A 24 28.12 4.00 12.10
C GLY A 24 28.28 2.84 13.11
N CYS A 25 29.31 2.01 12.89
CA CYS A 25 30.41 1.68 13.83
C CYS A 25 31.45 0.87 13.00
N GLY A 26 32.75 1.13 12.88
CA GLY A 26 33.70 1.61 13.88
C GLY A 26 34.35 0.43 14.62
N GLY A 27 35.51 -0.06 14.15
CA GLY A 27 36.45 -0.80 15.01
C GLY A 27 37.04 -2.13 14.50
N ASP A 28 38.29 -2.02 14.03
CA ASP A 28 39.49 -2.83 14.34
C ASP A 28 39.55 -4.36 14.16
N ASP A 29 40.70 -4.78 13.62
CA ASP A 29 41.14 -6.15 13.33
C ASP A 29 41.13 -7.07 14.56
N ASN A 30 40.59 -8.29 14.42
CA ASN A 30 41.25 -9.48 14.94
C ASN A 30 40.71 -10.80 14.34
N ASP A 31 41.65 -11.56 13.82
CA ASP A 31 41.54 -12.90 13.25
C ASP A 31 41.15 -13.93 14.32
N SER A 32 40.02 -14.63 14.15
CA SER A 32 39.80 -15.94 14.79
C SER A 32 38.68 -16.75 14.11
N SER A 33 39.09 -17.91 13.61
CA SER A 33 38.30 -18.93 12.94
C SER A 33 37.31 -19.66 13.88
N ASN A 34 36.03 -19.78 13.50
CA ASN A 34 35.17 -20.96 13.79
C ASN A 34 33.84 -20.97 12.97
N PRO A 35 32.98 -22.01 13.02
CA PRO A 35 32.67 -22.87 11.88
C PRO A 35 31.25 -22.68 11.27
N SER A 36 31.13 -23.08 9.99
CA SER A 36 29.94 -23.52 9.25
C SER A 36 28.52 -23.23 9.82
N GLY A 37 27.95 -22.09 9.41
CA GLY A 37 26.80 -22.03 8.48
C GLY A 37 25.46 -22.66 8.87
N GLU A 38 24.78 -22.11 9.87
CA GLU A 38 23.30 -22.08 9.86
C GLU A 38 22.87 -20.80 9.13
N GLU A 39 22.09 -20.91 8.05
CA GLU A 39 21.48 -19.75 7.40
C GLU A 39 20.54 -19.06 8.39
N GLN A 40 20.98 -17.96 8.99
CA GLN A 40 20.11 -17.11 9.82
C GLN A 40 19.02 -16.53 8.92
N LYS A 41 17.76 -16.94 9.15
CA LYS A 41 16.61 -16.33 8.50
C LYS A 41 16.54 -14.86 8.89
N GLN A 42 16.64 -13.98 7.90
CA GLN A 42 16.45 -12.56 8.07
C GLN A 42 15.01 -12.28 8.54
N LYS A 43 14.89 -11.40 9.55
CA LYS A 43 13.61 -10.96 10.11
C LYS A 43 13.31 -9.54 9.65
N GLU A 44 12.04 -9.24 9.45
CA GLU A 44 11.50 -7.93 9.15
C GLU A 44 10.43 -7.55 10.18
N THR A 45 10.22 -6.25 10.37
CA THR A 45 9.28 -5.72 11.36
C THR A 45 8.07 -5.11 10.68
N LEU A 46 6.88 -5.52 11.12
CA LEU A 46 5.63 -4.83 10.82
C LEU A 46 5.14 -4.17 12.11
N SER A 47 4.75 -2.91 12.01
CA SER A 47 4.05 -2.16 13.06
C SER A 47 2.69 -1.72 12.55
N GLY A 48 1.75 -1.36 13.41
CA GLY A 48 0.44 -0.99 12.91
C GLY A 48 -0.60 -0.67 13.96
N THR A 49 -1.80 -0.31 13.50
CA THR A 49 -2.99 -0.10 14.34
C THR A 49 -4.11 -1.00 13.88
N ALA A 50 -4.73 -1.75 14.79
CA ALA A 50 -5.99 -2.45 14.55
C ALA A 50 -7.15 -1.71 15.21
N ALA A 51 -8.15 -1.32 14.42
CA ALA A 51 -9.30 -0.55 14.89
C ALA A 51 -10.55 -0.71 14.02
N THR A 52 -11.73 -0.57 14.62
CA THR A 52 -13.02 -0.41 13.91
C THR A 52 -13.61 0.98 14.16
N GLY A 53 -12.76 1.98 14.44
CA GLY A 53 -13.10 3.24 15.10
C GLY A 53 -12.55 3.23 16.52
N ALA A 54 -13.07 2.35 17.37
CA ALA A 54 -12.38 2.02 18.62
C ALA A 54 -11.14 1.15 18.39
N ALA A 55 -10.09 1.38 19.19
CA ALA A 55 -8.93 0.51 19.29
C ALA A 55 -9.34 -0.94 19.58
N LEU A 56 -8.82 -1.89 18.79
CA LEU A 56 -8.96 -3.32 19.08
C LEU A 56 -7.92 -3.72 20.12
N ALA A 57 -8.09 -3.32 21.38
CA ALA A 57 -7.16 -3.70 22.46
C ALA A 57 -7.09 -5.22 22.69
N ASP A 58 -5.93 -5.78 23.04
CA ASP A 58 -5.74 -7.21 23.30
C ASP A 58 -6.18 -8.15 22.15
N ALA A 59 -6.25 -7.64 20.91
CA ALA A 59 -6.57 -8.44 19.74
C ALA A 59 -5.38 -9.29 19.33
N SER A 60 -5.64 -10.53 18.91
CA SER A 60 -4.62 -11.40 18.33
C SER A 60 -4.31 -10.93 16.91
N ILE A 61 -3.04 -10.63 16.63
CA ILE A 61 -2.54 -10.35 15.28
C ILE A 61 -1.80 -11.58 14.79
N GLU A 62 -2.16 -12.07 13.61
CA GLU A 62 -1.48 -13.15 12.90
C GLU A 62 -1.04 -12.62 11.53
N VAL A 63 0.21 -12.84 11.16
CA VAL A 63 0.76 -12.47 9.85
C VAL A 63 1.25 -13.71 9.14
N VAL A 64 0.94 -13.84 7.86
CA VAL A 64 1.49 -14.87 6.96
C VAL A 64 2.23 -14.22 5.80
N ASN A 65 3.45 -14.68 5.52
CA ASN A 65 4.26 -14.20 4.41
C ASN A 65 4.07 -15.07 3.15
N LYS A 66 4.64 -14.69 2.00
CA LYS A 66 4.50 -15.43 0.73
C LYS A 66 4.97 -16.89 0.79
N ASN A 67 5.89 -17.21 1.70
CA ASN A 67 6.43 -18.55 1.88
C ASN A 67 5.52 -19.43 2.77
N GLY A 68 4.48 -18.85 3.36
CA GLY A 68 3.59 -19.47 4.33
C GLY A 68 4.15 -19.49 5.76
N GLN A 69 5.19 -18.72 6.04
CA GLN A 69 5.70 -18.58 7.41
C GLN A 69 4.79 -17.62 8.16
N THR A 70 4.51 -17.94 9.43
CA THR A 70 3.62 -17.15 10.26
C THR A 70 4.32 -16.56 11.48
N ALA A 71 3.78 -15.44 11.95
CA ALA A 71 4.13 -14.85 13.24
C ALA A 71 2.85 -14.38 13.93
N THR A 72 2.86 -14.30 15.27
CA THR A 72 1.76 -13.74 16.05
C THR A 72 2.23 -12.69 17.06
N THR A 73 1.35 -11.74 17.37
CA THR A 73 1.50 -10.78 18.48
C THR A 73 0.11 -10.38 18.99
N THR A 74 0.05 -9.50 19.97
CA THR A 74 -1.19 -8.87 20.43
C THR A 74 -1.09 -7.35 20.32
N THR A 75 -2.22 -6.70 20.10
CA THR A 75 -2.31 -5.24 20.19
C THR A 75 -2.28 -4.78 21.65
N ASP A 76 -1.77 -3.56 21.87
CA ASP A 76 -1.86 -2.87 23.14
C ASP A 76 -3.24 -2.20 23.34
N GLN A 77 -3.39 -1.43 24.42
CA GLN A 77 -4.65 -0.73 24.74
C GLN A 77 -5.07 0.33 23.72
N ASN A 78 -4.14 0.82 22.90
CA ASN A 78 -4.40 1.78 21.84
C ASN A 78 -4.58 1.08 20.47
N GLY A 79 -4.65 -0.26 20.45
CA GLY A 79 -4.77 -1.03 19.22
C GLY A 79 -3.46 -1.14 18.44
N LYS A 80 -2.34 -0.66 19.00
CA LYS A 80 -1.03 -0.68 18.33
C LYS A 80 -0.39 -2.05 18.46
N PHE A 81 0.32 -2.49 17.43
CA PHE A 81 1.11 -3.72 17.49
C PHE A 81 2.48 -3.55 16.84
N THR A 82 3.40 -4.44 17.20
CA THR A 82 4.68 -4.64 16.53
C THR A 82 4.97 -6.12 16.48
N ILE A 83 5.40 -6.62 15.33
CA ILE A 83 5.65 -8.04 15.09
C ILE A 83 6.89 -8.22 14.21
N GLN A 84 7.71 -9.21 14.56
CA GLN A 84 8.83 -9.65 13.75
C GLN A 84 8.49 -10.95 13.03
N ILE A 85 8.64 -10.98 11.72
CA ILE A 85 8.36 -12.12 10.85
C ILE A 85 9.56 -12.43 9.97
N ASP A 86 9.70 -13.67 9.51
CA ASP A 86 10.70 -14.01 8.50
C ASP A 86 10.46 -13.17 7.23
N THR A 87 11.54 -12.60 6.67
CA THR A 87 11.52 -11.88 5.39
C THR A 87 10.80 -12.71 4.33
N GLY A 88 9.82 -12.12 3.64
CA GLY A 88 9.00 -12.86 2.70
C GLY A 88 7.77 -12.12 2.21
N ALA A 89 7.86 -10.82 1.96
CA ALA A 89 6.75 -10.05 1.43
C ALA A 89 6.24 -10.63 0.08
N PRO A 90 4.94 -10.48 -0.24
CA PRO A 90 3.94 -9.72 0.51
C PRO A 90 3.36 -10.46 1.73
N TYR A 91 2.71 -9.71 2.61
CA TYR A 91 2.13 -10.18 3.86
C TYR A 91 0.62 -10.04 3.86
N MET A 92 -0.07 -11.07 4.36
CA MET A 92 -1.47 -11.00 4.74
C MET A 92 -1.56 -10.99 6.26
N ILE A 93 -2.34 -10.04 6.79
CA ILE A 93 -2.49 -9.81 8.23
C ILE A 93 -3.93 -10.10 8.61
N LYS A 94 -4.12 -10.77 9.75
CA LYS A 94 -5.43 -11.03 10.35
C LYS A 94 -5.42 -10.55 11.79
N ALA A 95 -6.37 -9.69 12.16
CA ALA A 95 -6.67 -9.36 13.54
C ALA A 95 -7.93 -10.11 14.00
N SER A 96 -7.94 -10.59 15.24
CA SER A 96 -9.11 -11.28 15.80
C SER A 96 -9.33 -10.89 17.26
N LYS A 97 -10.56 -10.48 17.59
CA LYS A 97 -11.02 -10.18 18.96
C LYS A 97 -12.50 -10.52 19.10
N GLY A 98 -12.82 -11.55 19.86
CA GLY A 98 -14.20 -12.04 19.97
C GLY A 98 -14.74 -12.47 18.60
N GLU A 99 -15.86 -11.88 18.18
CA GLU A 99 -16.46 -12.13 16.86
C GLU A 99 -15.88 -11.24 15.75
N THR A 100 -15.09 -10.22 16.12
CA THR A 100 -14.46 -9.33 15.15
C THR A 100 -13.24 -10.00 14.53
N VAL A 101 -13.27 -10.18 13.21
CA VAL A 101 -12.13 -10.62 12.41
C VAL A 101 -11.93 -9.61 11.29
N LEU A 102 -10.71 -9.05 11.23
CA LEU A 102 -10.30 -8.05 10.25
C LEU A 102 -9.07 -8.56 9.50
N TYR A 103 -8.92 -8.11 8.26
CA TYR A 103 -7.81 -8.47 7.39
C TYR A 103 -7.11 -7.23 6.83
N SER A 104 -5.83 -7.37 6.56
CA SER A 104 -5.02 -6.36 5.90
C SER A 104 -3.90 -6.97 5.06
N TYR A 105 -3.22 -6.13 4.29
CA TYR A 105 -2.16 -6.48 3.37
C TYR A 105 -0.98 -5.53 3.60
N ALA A 106 0.24 -6.04 3.46
CA ALA A 106 1.43 -5.21 3.38
C ALA A 106 2.35 -5.70 2.25
N ALA A 107 2.76 -4.79 1.37
CA ALA A 107 3.69 -5.07 0.27
C ALA A 107 5.11 -5.36 0.76
N GLY A 108 5.44 -4.95 1.99
CA GLY A 108 6.75 -5.09 2.62
C GLY A 108 6.69 -4.83 4.12
N ALA A 109 7.87 -4.81 4.75
CA ALA A 109 8.02 -4.35 6.13
C ALA A 109 7.61 -2.87 6.26
N GLY A 110 7.11 -2.47 7.44
CA GLY A 110 6.64 -1.11 7.66
C GLY A 110 5.37 -1.03 8.49
N TYR A 111 4.69 0.09 8.37
CA TYR A 111 3.45 0.35 9.08
C TYR A 111 2.25 -0.19 8.28
N VAL A 112 1.31 -0.87 8.95
CA VAL A 112 0.09 -1.41 8.33
C VAL A 112 -1.13 -1.29 9.25
N ASN A 113 -2.22 -0.77 8.70
CA ASN A 113 -3.51 -0.67 9.35
C ASN A 113 -4.28 -1.98 9.22
N VAL A 114 -4.97 -2.41 10.28
CA VAL A 114 -5.90 -3.55 10.23
C VAL A 114 -7.29 -3.05 10.66
N THR A 115 -8.06 -2.59 9.68
CA THR A 115 -9.34 -1.91 9.92
C THR A 115 -10.49 -2.55 9.15
N GLN A 116 -11.72 -2.12 9.45
CA GLN A 116 -12.88 -2.50 8.63
C GLN A 116 -12.74 -2.05 7.16
N LEU A 117 -12.01 -0.96 6.89
CA LEU A 117 -11.78 -0.48 5.53
C LEU A 117 -10.75 -1.32 4.79
N THR A 118 -9.61 -1.66 5.41
CA THR A 118 -8.63 -2.58 4.78
C THR A 118 -9.25 -3.95 4.52
N THR A 119 -10.08 -4.43 5.45
CA THR A 119 -10.80 -5.70 5.30
C THR A 119 -11.74 -5.64 4.10
N GLN A 120 -12.50 -4.56 3.95
CA GLN A 120 -13.39 -4.37 2.81
C GLN A 120 -12.63 -4.22 1.49
N SER A 121 -11.49 -3.54 1.48
CA SER A 121 -10.65 -3.41 0.29
C SER A 121 -10.10 -4.75 -0.16
N ILE A 122 -9.64 -5.62 0.74
CA ILE A 122 -9.21 -6.98 0.36
C ILE A 122 -10.40 -7.82 -0.12
N LEU A 123 -11.57 -7.67 0.52
CA LEU A 123 -12.76 -8.35 0.07
C LEU A 123 -13.10 -7.94 -1.37
N ALA A 124 -13.18 -6.63 -1.64
CA ALA A 124 -13.48 -6.10 -2.96
C ALA A 124 -12.42 -6.49 -4.01
N ALA A 125 -11.14 -6.54 -3.65
CA ALA A 125 -10.05 -6.98 -4.52
C ALA A 125 -10.26 -8.39 -5.09
N ASN A 126 -10.97 -9.28 -4.37
CA ASN A 126 -11.29 -10.62 -4.86
C ASN A 126 -12.12 -10.61 -6.15
N LYS A 127 -12.78 -9.50 -6.53
CA LYS A 127 -13.54 -9.41 -7.78
C LYS A 127 -12.68 -9.50 -9.04
N ALA A 128 -11.39 -9.16 -8.94
CA ALA A 128 -10.46 -9.10 -10.07
C ALA A 128 -10.02 -10.49 -10.57
N ALA A 129 -10.19 -11.54 -9.76
CA ALA A 129 -9.81 -12.90 -10.11
C ALA A 129 -10.89 -13.55 -11.00
N GLU A 130 -10.59 -13.69 -12.30
CA GLU A 130 -11.50 -14.28 -13.31
C GLU A 130 -11.82 -15.76 -13.04
N ASP A 131 -10.90 -16.50 -12.43
CA ASP A 131 -11.01 -17.91 -12.05
C ASP A 131 -10.92 -18.07 -10.52
N ARG A 132 -11.88 -17.50 -9.78
CA ARG A 132 -11.89 -17.55 -8.32
C ARG A 132 -12.03 -18.97 -7.76
N ASP A 133 -11.03 -19.37 -6.97
CA ASP A 133 -11.07 -20.56 -6.10
C ASP A 133 -11.39 -20.21 -4.63
N PHE A 134 -11.48 -18.93 -4.26
CA PHE A 134 -11.64 -18.45 -2.87
C PHE A 134 -12.84 -17.51 -2.74
N ASP A 135 -13.86 -17.94 -1.98
CA ASP A 135 -15.13 -17.21 -1.86
C ASP A 135 -15.19 -16.33 -0.60
N SER A 136 -14.24 -16.44 0.32
CA SER A 136 -14.20 -15.67 1.56
C SER A 136 -12.79 -15.20 1.92
N LEU A 137 -12.67 -14.19 2.78
CA LEU A 137 -11.36 -13.75 3.29
C LEU A 137 -10.65 -14.82 4.11
N ALA A 138 -11.40 -15.70 4.77
CA ALA A 138 -10.82 -16.83 5.48
C ALA A 138 -10.12 -17.79 4.50
N ASP A 139 -10.72 -18.04 3.34
CA ASP A 139 -10.12 -18.87 2.29
C ASP A 139 -8.89 -18.20 1.67
N VAL A 140 -8.97 -16.90 1.40
CA VAL A 140 -7.81 -16.10 0.92
C VAL A 140 -6.66 -16.19 1.90
N TYR A 141 -6.92 -15.99 3.19
CA TYR A 141 -5.90 -16.07 4.24
C TYR A 141 -5.29 -17.48 4.33
N ALA A 142 -6.13 -18.52 4.37
CA ALA A 142 -5.69 -19.91 4.47
C ALA A 142 -4.83 -20.35 3.28
N ASN A 143 -5.05 -19.76 2.11
CA ASN A 143 -4.35 -20.09 0.87
C ASN A 143 -3.36 -19.00 0.43
N TRP A 144 -2.98 -18.09 1.33
CA TRP A 144 -2.13 -16.94 1.02
C TRP A 144 -0.83 -17.33 0.30
N LYS A 145 -0.17 -18.40 0.76
CA LYS A 145 1.06 -18.90 0.13
C LYS A 145 0.89 -19.21 -1.36
N GLN A 146 -0.24 -19.81 -1.74
CA GLN A 146 -0.52 -20.14 -3.14
C GLN A 146 -0.79 -18.86 -3.93
N ILE A 147 -1.66 -17.99 -3.40
CA ILE A 147 -2.04 -16.73 -4.01
C ILE A 147 -0.81 -15.82 -4.25
N ALA A 148 0.04 -15.67 -3.24
CA ALA A 148 1.25 -14.85 -3.28
C ALA A 148 2.40 -15.48 -4.09
N ALA A 149 2.35 -16.77 -4.41
CA ALA A 149 3.31 -17.40 -5.32
C ALA A 149 2.97 -17.14 -6.81
N GLU A 150 1.71 -16.85 -7.10
CA GLU A 150 1.19 -16.67 -8.47
C GLU A 150 0.97 -15.21 -8.86
N THR A 151 1.06 -14.29 -7.89
CA THR A 151 0.78 -12.86 -8.06
C THR A 151 1.99 -12.03 -7.62
N THR A 152 2.39 -11.06 -8.44
CA THR A 152 3.47 -10.14 -8.08
C THR A 152 3.00 -9.07 -7.09
N ILE A 153 3.93 -8.42 -6.38
CA ILE A 153 3.61 -7.33 -5.46
C ILE A 153 2.96 -6.16 -6.21
N ASP A 154 3.46 -5.82 -7.40
CA ASP A 154 2.90 -4.73 -8.22
C ASP A 154 1.43 -5.00 -8.61
N GLU A 155 1.10 -6.25 -8.95
CA GLU A 155 -0.28 -6.64 -9.26
C GLU A 155 -1.19 -6.61 -8.04
N PHE A 156 -0.70 -7.03 -6.86
CA PHE A 156 -1.46 -6.85 -5.61
C PHE A 156 -1.73 -5.37 -5.34
N ASN A 157 -0.70 -4.54 -5.46
CA ASN A 157 -0.81 -3.10 -5.20
C ASN A 157 -1.81 -2.45 -6.15
N GLU A 158 -1.77 -2.76 -7.45
CA GLU A 158 -2.74 -2.23 -8.42
C GLU A 158 -4.19 -2.62 -8.07
N ILE A 159 -4.43 -3.90 -7.77
CA ILE A 159 -5.77 -4.39 -7.45
C ILE A 159 -6.27 -3.79 -6.13
N LEU A 160 -5.41 -3.71 -5.10
CA LEU A 160 -5.77 -3.19 -3.78
C LEU A 160 -5.91 -1.67 -3.78
N GLU A 161 -5.18 -0.95 -4.63
CA GLU A 161 -5.34 0.48 -4.84
C GLU A 161 -6.73 0.77 -5.41
N GLU A 162 -7.14 0.07 -6.46
CA GLU A 162 -8.48 0.24 -7.04
C GLU A 162 -9.59 -0.12 -6.04
N ALA A 163 -9.43 -1.22 -5.29
CA ALA A 163 -10.37 -1.59 -4.24
C ALA A 163 -10.43 -0.55 -3.10
N SER A 164 -9.31 0.11 -2.79
CA SER A 164 -9.26 1.21 -1.82
C SER A 164 -9.97 2.46 -2.34
N LYS A 165 -9.78 2.80 -3.62
CA LYS A 165 -10.53 3.90 -4.25
C LYS A 165 -12.02 3.64 -4.22
N GLU A 166 -12.46 2.40 -4.42
CA GLU A 166 -13.88 2.03 -4.31
C GLU A 166 -14.43 2.20 -2.89
N ALA A 167 -13.65 1.82 -1.87
CA ALA A 167 -14.02 2.04 -0.48
C ALA A 167 -14.14 3.53 -0.16
N ILE A 168 -13.18 4.34 -0.62
CA ILE A 168 -13.21 5.79 -0.50
C ILE A 168 -14.40 6.38 -1.25
N ALA A 169 -14.70 5.90 -2.47
CA ALA A 169 -15.82 6.39 -3.27
C ALA A 169 -17.17 6.15 -2.58
N ASN A 170 -17.38 4.96 -2.01
CA ASN A 170 -18.60 4.64 -1.26
C ASN A 170 -18.77 5.56 -0.05
N LEU A 171 -17.66 5.99 0.56
CA LEU A 171 -17.65 6.80 1.77
C LEU A 171 -17.21 8.26 1.52
N LYS A 172 -17.28 8.72 0.27
CA LYS A 172 -16.63 9.97 -0.16
C LYS A 172 -17.03 11.17 0.70
N THR A 173 -18.32 11.30 1.01
CA THR A 173 -18.83 12.39 1.84
C THR A 173 -18.29 12.35 3.28
N VAL A 174 -18.01 11.16 3.80
CA VAL A 174 -17.41 10.95 5.13
C VAL A 174 -15.95 11.34 5.11
N PHE A 175 -15.20 10.92 4.09
CA PHE A 175 -13.80 11.33 3.91
C PHE A 175 -13.67 12.85 3.77
N GLU A 176 -14.50 13.48 2.95
CA GLU A 176 -14.48 14.93 2.72
C GLU A 176 -14.86 15.72 3.97
N ALA A 177 -15.82 15.24 4.76
CA ALA A 177 -16.17 15.84 6.04
C ALA A 177 -15.02 15.79 7.07
N ASN A 178 -14.07 14.87 6.91
CA ASN A 178 -12.90 14.70 7.75
C ASN A 178 -11.62 15.28 7.13
N GLY A 179 -11.74 16.09 6.07
CA GLY A 179 -10.63 16.85 5.49
C GLY A 179 -9.87 16.13 4.37
N PHE A 180 -10.29 14.93 3.97
CA PHE A 180 -9.70 14.17 2.86
C PHE A 180 -10.51 14.39 1.58
N ASN A 181 -9.91 15.02 0.57
CA ASN A 181 -10.60 15.36 -0.68
C ASN A 181 -9.61 15.36 -1.85
N SER A 182 -10.08 15.69 -3.05
CA SER A 182 -9.23 15.70 -4.25
C SER A 182 -8.07 16.70 -4.23
N THR A 183 -8.10 17.70 -3.32
CA THR A 183 -7.04 18.70 -3.12
C THR A 183 -6.06 18.27 -2.05
N THR A 184 -6.55 17.77 -0.91
CA THR A 184 -5.71 17.35 0.23
C THR A 184 -5.21 15.91 0.12
N GLY A 185 -5.83 15.11 -0.73
CA GLY A 185 -5.62 13.68 -0.85
C GLY A 185 -6.58 12.84 -0.05
N TYR A 186 -6.75 11.59 -0.48
CA TYR A 186 -7.34 10.55 0.34
C TYR A 186 -6.25 9.67 0.96
N PRO A 187 -6.42 9.14 2.18
CA PRO A 187 -5.37 8.39 2.85
C PRO A 187 -5.23 7.00 2.22
N ASP A 188 -4.01 6.48 2.22
CA ASP A 188 -3.78 5.06 1.98
C ASP A 188 -4.42 4.24 3.11
N LEU A 189 -5.45 3.45 2.78
CA LEU A 189 -6.19 2.71 3.80
C LEU A 189 -5.32 1.68 4.53
N PHE A 190 -4.28 1.16 3.87
CA PHE A 190 -3.36 0.16 4.40
C PHE A 190 -2.21 0.80 5.16
N GLU A 191 -1.67 1.94 4.73
CA GLU A 191 -0.41 2.47 5.27
C GLU A 191 -0.52 3.81 6.01
N TYR A 192 -1.65 4.53 5.92
CA TYR A 192 -1.82 5.83 6.56
C TYR A 192 -1.77 5.72 8.09
N GLU A 193 -0.69 6.21 8.71
CA GLU A 193 -0.52 6.13 10.15
C GLU A 193 -1.55 6.98 10.90
N PHE A 194 -2.19 6.39 11.91
CA PHE A 194 -3.20 7.05 12.72
C PHE A 194 -3.26 6.47 14.12
N ASP A 195 -3.80 7.24 15.06
CA ASP A 195 -4.15 6.78 16.41
C ASP A 195 -5.66 6.63 16.53
N ALA A 196 -6.11 5.57 17.23
CA ALA A 196 -7.51 5.32 17.53
C ALA A 196 -8.04 6.30 18.62
N ASN A 197 -8.12 7.58 18.27
CA ASN A 197 -8.37 8.71 19.16
C ASN A 197 -9.58 9.59 18.73
N SER A 198 -10.41 9.10 17.81
CA SER A 198 -11.56 9.78 17.23
C SER A 198 -11.26 11.06 16.44
N THR A 199 -10.07 11.16 15.82
CA THR A 199 -9.69 12.29 14.97
C THR A 199 -9.14 11.84 13.62
N GLY A 200 -9.15 12.73 12.62
CA GLY A 200 -8.57 12.46 11.29
C GLY A 200 -9.15 11.20 10.65
N PHE A 201 -8.29 10.23 10.33
CA PHE A 201 -8.70 8.95 9.76
C PHE A 201 -9.57 8.12 10.72
N ASP A 202 -9.31 8.20 12.03
CA ASP A 202 -10.08 7.43 13.01
C ASP A 202 -11.53 7.94 13.14
N ALA A 203 -11.74 9.24 13.00
CA ALA A 203 -13.08 9.82 12.97
C ALA A 203 -13.93 9.28 11.80
N ILE A 204 -13.29 8.89 10.68
CA ILE A 204 -13.97 8.19 9.59
C ILE A 204 -14.37 6.79 10.04
N LEU A 205 -13.44 6.05 10.66
CA LEU A 205 -13.71 4.70 11.16
C LEU A 205 -14.82 4.69 12.21
N ASP A 206 -14.87 5.69 13.11
CA ASP A 206 -15.92 5.87 14.12
C ASP A 206 -17.31 6.14 13.52
N SER A 207 -17.34 6.85 12.39
CA SER A 207 -18.60 7.23 11.75
C SER A 207 -19.22 6.12 10.89
N VAL A 208 -18.46 5.07 10.60
CA VAL A 208 -18.83 3.98 9.69
C VAL A 208 -18.89 2.65 10.43
N VAL A 209 -19.90 1.85 10.14
CA VAL A 209 -19.92 0.43 10.54
C VAL A 209 -20.14 -0.40 9.29
N ILE A 210 -19.20 -1.29 8.96
CA ILE A 210 -19.33 -2.21 7.82
C ILE A 210 -19.73 -3.59 8.34
N THR A 211 -20.80 -4.13 7.78
CA THR A 211 -21.31 -5.47 8.10
C THR A 211 -21.16 -6.39 6.90
N GLY A 212 -20.98 -7.68 7.17
CA GLY A 212 -20.81 -8.69 6.12
C GLY A 212 -19.38 -8.84 5.58
N LEU A 213 -18.37 -8.21 6.20
CA LEU A 213 -16.95 -8.26 5.83
C LEU A 213 -16.36 -9.68 5.70
N ASN A 214 -16.97 -10.67 6.38
CA ASN A 214 -16.53 -12.05 6.38
C ASN A 214 -17.52 -12.98 5.67
N SER A 215 -18.42 -12.42 4.85
CA SER A 215 -19.38 -13.20 4.07
C SER A 215 -18.71 -13.87 2.89
N ALA A 216 -19.28 -15.00 2.44
CA ALA A 216 -18.95 -15.55 1.13
C ALA A 216 -19.44 -14.60 0.02
N CYS A 217 -18.63 -14.44 -1.01
CA CYS A 217 -18.94 -13.66 -2.20
C CYS A 217 -19.13 -14.58 -3.41
N SER A 218 -19.83 -14.09 -4.42
CA SER A 218 -20.08 -14.82 -5.67
C SER A 218 -19.88 -13.92 -6.88
N GLY A 219 -19.75 -14.52 -8.07
CA GLY A 219 -19.50 -13.79 -9.31
C GLY A 219 -18.09 -13.21 -9.42
N VAL A 220 -17.76 -12.63 -10.57
CA VAL A 220 -16.48 -11.98 -10.88
C VAL A 220 -16.72 -10.71 -11.70
N GLY A 221 -15.77 -9.77 -11.71
CA GLY A 221 -15.92 -8.50 -12.44
C GLY A 221 -17.23 -7.79 -12.12
N SER A 222 -18.01 -7.41 -13.14
CA SER A 222 -19.30 -6.71 -12.99
C SER A 222 -20.46 -7.57 -12.47
N THR A 223 -20.24 -8.87 -12.24
CA THR A 223 -21.22 -9.78 -11.62
C THR A 223 -20.87 -10.07 -10.16
N TYR A 224 -19.77 -9.51 -9.67
CA TYR A 224 -19.31 -9.71 -8.33
C TYR A 224 -20.30 -9.17 -7.31
N THR A 225 -20.61 -9.99 -6.31
CA THR A 225 -21.53 -9.63 -5.25
C THR A 225 -21.11 -10.27 -3.94
N CYS A 226 -21.08 -9.47 -2.89
CA CYS A 226 -21.01 -9.89 -1.51
C CYS A 226 -22.16 -9.24 -0.76
N ASN A 227 -22.66 -9.90 0.28
CA ASN A 227 -23.64 -9.31 1.18
C ASN A 227 -22.97 -8.34 2.17
N VAL A 228 -22.43 -7.24 1.64
CA VAL A 228 -21.79 -6.17 2.42
C VAL A 228 -22.70 -4.96 2.43
N ASN A 229 -22.93 -4.45 3.64
CA ASN A 229 -23.65 -3.22 3.89
C ASN A 229 -22.79 -2.35 4.79
N TYR A 230 -22.95 -1.04 4.70
CA TYR A 230 -22.36 -0.12 5.65
C TYR A 230 -23.41 0.82 6.21
N SER A 231 -23.16 1.35 7.40
CA SER A 231 -23.95 2.45 7.93
C SER A 231 -23.07 3.63 8.27
N VAL A 232 -23.52 4.83 7.92
CA VAL A 232 -22.88 6.09 8.31
C VAL A 232 -23.81 6.78 9.30
N ASN A 233 -23.33 7.01 10.53
CA ASN A 233 -24.12 7.64 11.59
C ASN A 233 -25.52 7.01 11.76
N GLY A 234 -25.61 5.67 11.65
CA GLY A 234 -26.84 4.89 11.78
C GLY A 234 -27.73 4.79 10.53
N THR A 235 -27.38 5.46 9.43
CA THR A 235 -28.09 5.31 8.15
C THR A 235 -27.44 4.22 7.32
N SER A 236 -28.20 3.20 6.91
CA SER A 236 -27.67 2.04 6.17
C SER A 236 -27.66 2.26 4.64
N TYR A 237 -26.62 1.71 4.01
CA TYR A 237 -26.35 1.75 2.58
C TYR A 237 -25.85 0.38 2.11
N ASN A 238 -26.13 0.05 0.86
CA ASN A 238 -25.53 -1.11 0.20
C ASN A 238 -24.13 -0.74 -0.31
N TRP A 239 -23.18 -1.67 -0.22
CA TRP A 239 -21.88 -1.48 -0.84
C TRP A 239 -21.99 -1.51 -2.37
N ASN A 240 -21.45 -0.49 -3.05
CA ASN A 240 -21.44 -0.42 -4.50
C ASN A 240 -20.05 -0.81 -5.03
N TYR A 241 -19.97 -1.98 -5.69
CA TYR A 241 -18.73 -2.51 -6.30
C TYR A 241 -18.44 -1.95 -7.71
N ASP A 242 -19.38 -1.20 -8.29
CA ASP A 242 -19.26 -0.59 -9.62
C ASP A 242 -19.26 0.95 -9.53
N ILE A 243 -18.95 1.50 -8.35
CA ILE A 243 -18.90 2.96 -8.15
C ILE A 243 -17.72 3.55 -8.93
N SER A 244 -17.90 4.73 -9.53
CA SER A 244 -16.80 5.44 -10.19
C SER A 244 -15.77 5.89 -9.15
N THR A 245 -14.51 5.64 -9.46
CA THR A 245 -13.33 6.05 -8.69
C THR A 245 -12.67 7.32 -9.24
N ASP A 246 -13.28 7.95 -10.26
CA ASP A 246 -12.74 9.13 -10.93
C ASP A 246 -12.51 10.28 -9.94
N GLY A 247 -11.29 10.83 -9.95
CA GLY A 247 -10.91 11.96 -9.09
C GLY A 247 -10.50 11.57 -7.66
N ILE A 248 -10.43 10.28 -7.35
CA ILE A 248 -9.84 9.77 -6.10
C ILE A 248 -8.34 9.52 -6.32
N ASN A 249 -7.52 10.33 -5.67
CA ASN A 249 -6.07 10.14 -5.62
C ASN A 249 -5.67 9.78 -4.19
N ILE A 250 -5.12 8.58 -4.01
CA ILE A 250 -4.59 8.13 -2.73
C ILE A 250 -3.22 8.78 -2.51
N ILE A 251 -3.03 9.33 -1.31
CA ILE A 251 -1.78 9.93 -0.84
C ILE A 251 -1.15 9.00 0.18
N ILE A 252 0.14 8.74 -0.05
CA ILE A 252 1.03 8.17 0.96
C ILE A 252 1.44 9.34 1.85
N ASP A 253 0.82 9.48 3.02
CA ASP A 253 1.25 10.46 4.01
C ASP A 253 2.57 9.97 4.61
N THR A 254 3.63 10.76 4.46
CA THR A 254 4.94 10.48 5.05
C THR A 254 5.07 11.00 6.50
N GLY A 255 3.95 11.46 7.07
CA GLY A 255 3.71 11.78 8.48
C GLY A 255 4.94 11.93 9.36
N ASN A 256 5.36 13.18 9.63
CA ASN A 256 6.36 13.56 10.67
C ASN A 256 7.52 12.56 10.90
N ASN A 257 8.01 11.88 9.86
CA ASN A 257 9.15 10.99 10.00
C ASN A 257 10.39 11.88 10.21
N PRO A 258 11.06 11.84 11.37
CA PRO A 258 12.20 12.71 11.65
C PRO A 258 13.41 12.44 10.73
N ASN A 259 13.37 11.39 9.90
CA ASN A 259 14.40 11.00 8.95
C ASN A 259 14.05 11.31 7.48
N LEU A 260 12.85 11.83 7.19
CA LEU A 260 12.51 12.32 5.85
C LEU A 260 12.61 13.85 5.84
N PRO A 261 13.26 14.45 4.82
CA PRO A 261 13.33 15.90 4.76
C PRO A 261 11.91 16.47 4.57
N SER A 262 11.46 17.30 5.51
CA SER A 262 10.20 18.04 5.43
C SER A 262 10.40 19.34 4.65
N GLY A 263 9.44 19.73 3.83
CA GLY A 263 9.46 21.02 3.11
C GLY A 263 8.09 21.64 2.88
N ASP A 264 8.08 22.83 2.29
CA ASP A 264 6.88 23.69 2.17
C ASP A 264 6.11 23.48 0.84
N TYR A 265 6.27 22.31 0.19
CA TYR A 265 5.67 22.03 -1.10
C TYR A 265 4.94 20.68 -1.12
N ASN A 266 3.85 20.62 -1.88
CA ASN A 266 3.21 19.39 -2.31
C ASN A 266 3.75 19.01 -3.69
N LEU A 267 4.11 17.74 -3.87
CA LEU A 267 4.60 17.17 -5.12
C LEU A 267 3.56 16.24 -5.72
N LYS A 268 3.07 16.57 -6.91
CA LYS A 268 2.32 15.65 -7.74
C LYS A 268 3.25 14.94 -8.72
N VAL A 269 3.34 13.62 -8.63
CA VAL A 269 4.06 12.76 -9.56
C VAL A 269 3.05 12.12 -10.50
N THR A 270 3.18 12.36 -11.80
CA THR A 270 2.34 11.74 -12.84
C THR A 270 3.21 10.85 -13.71
N THR A 271 2.95 9.56 -13.71
CA THR A 271 3.66 8.58 -14.54
C THR A 271 2.79 8.24 -15.74
N SER A 272 3.36 8.37 -16.94
CA SER A 272 2.69 8.08 -18.21
C SER A 272 3.42 6.97 -18.95
N VAL A 273 2.73 5.86 -19.21
CA VAL A 273 3.22 4.71 -19.96
C VAL A 273 2.33 4.51 -21.18
N MET A 274 2.90 4.63 -22.39
CA MET A 274 2.18 4.41 -23.66
C MET A 274 0.82 5.14 -23.79
N GLY A 275 0.69 6.33 -23.21
CA GLY A 275 -0.52 7.17 -23.30
C GLY A 275 -1.57 6.94 -22.21
N SER A 276 -1.32 6.03 -21.26
CA SER A 276 -2.07 5.94 -19.99
C SER A 276 -1.28 6.61 -18.87
N SER A 277 -1.95 7.33 -17.98
CA SER A 277 -1.29 8.07 -16.89
C SER A 277 -1.91 7.82 -15.52
N THR A 278 -1.07 7.59 -14.52
CA THR A 278 -1.45 7.57 -13.10
C THR A 278 -0.78 8.74 -12.39
N SER A 279 -1.39 9.25 -11.32
CA SER A 279 -0.77 10.31 -10.51
C SER A 279 -0.89 10.07 -9.02
N VAL A 280 0.21 10.31 -8.31
CA VAL A 280 0.29 10.31 -6.85
C VAL A 280 0.64 11.73 -6.40
N THR A 281 0.08 12.18 -5.28
CA THR A 281 0.49 13.43 -4.64
C THR A 281 1.16 13.11 -3.31
N ILE A 282 2.29 13.76 -3.04
CA ILE A 282 3.09 13.63 -1.82
C ILE A 282 3.16 15.01 -1.20
N ASN A 283 2.69 15.16 0.04
CA ASN A 283 2.64 16.46 0.71
C ASN A 283 3.90 16.73 1.53
N ASN A 284 4.18 18.00 1.80
CA ASN A 284 5.22 18.49 2.72
C ASN A 284 6.65 18.04 2.39
N ILE A 285 7.03 18.07 1.11
CA ILE A 285 8.37 17.69 0.67
C ILE A 285 9.25 18.90 0.33
N PRO A 286 10.58 18.80 0.44
CA PRO A 286 11.48 19.80 -0.10
C PRO A 286 11.37 19.84 -1.63
N LYS A 287 11.38 21.05 -2.17
CA LYS A 287 11.49 21.26 -3.60
C LYS A 287 12.95 21.43 -4.00
N PRO A 288 13.44 20.76 -5.06
CA PRO A 288 14.78 20.99 -5.59
C PRO A 288 15.01 22.46 -5.94
N ALA A 289 16.18 23.00 -5.61
CA ALA A 289 16.51 24.39 -5.89
C ALA A 289 16.82 24.63 -7.37
N ASN A 290 17.29 23.61 -8.10
CA ASN A 290 17.69 23.75 -9.50
C ASN A 290 17.67 22.41 -10.25
N LYS A 291 17.86 22.48 -11.57
CA LYS A 291 17.87 21.30 -12.45
C LYS A 291 18.96 20.28 -12.09
N SER A 292 20.11 20.72 -11.60
CA SER A 292 21.18 19.79 -11.23
C SER A 292 20.81 18.96 -10.01
N GLU A 293 20.09 19.55 -9.06
CA GLU A 293 19.59 18.84 -7.87
C GLU A 293 18.46 17.88 -8.25
N PHE A 294 17.54 18.29 -9.12
CA PHE A 294 16.44 17.42 -9.58
C PHE A 294 16.92 16.26 -10.48
N CYS A 295 17.83 16.52 -11.43
CA CYS A 295 18.29 15.52 -12.41
C CYS A 295 19.56 14.76 -12.00
N GLY A 296 20.25 15.21 -10.95
CA GLY A 296 21.66 14.84 -10.69
C GLY A 296 21.87 13.86 -9.55
N SER A 297 20.87 13.11 -9.10
CA SER A 297 21.10 12.13 -8.05
C SER A 297 21.70 10.84 -8.63
N ASP A 298 22.97 10.59 -8.30
CA ASP A 298 23.57 9.26 -8.40
C ASP A 298 22.71 8.20 -7.67
N GLU A 299 21.89 8.63 -6.71
CA GLU A 299 20.88 7.83 -6.00
C GLU A 299 19.70 7.42 -6.88
N MET A 300 19.20 8.28 -7.80
CA MET A 300 18.15 7.88 -8.75
C MET A 300 18.68 6.81 -9.70
N ASN A 301 19.91 6.95 -10.19
CA ASN A 301 20.53 5.96 -11.07
C ASN A 301 20.86 4.65 -10.33
N ALA A 302 21.22 4.71 -9.05
CA ALA A 302 21.49 3.53 -8.22
C ALA A 302 20.24 2.72 -7.84
N GLN A 303 19.06 3.35 -7.87
CA GLN A 303 17.76 2.69 -7.62
C GLN A 303 17.18 2.05 -8.89
N LEU A 304 17.72 2.36 -10.06
CA LEU A 304 17.28 1.76 -11.32
C LEU A 304 17.97 0.41 -11.54
N PRO A 305 17.25 -0.63 -12.01
CA PRO A 305 17.86 -1.93 -12.24
C PRO A 305 18.96 -1.85 -13.31
N ASP A 306 20.16 -2.31 -12.93
CA ASP A 306 21.36 -2.22 -13.76
C ASP A 306 21.13 -2.71 -15.19
N GLY A 307 21.40 -1.83 -16.16
CA GLY A 307 21.43 -2.15 -17.60
C GLY A 307 20.07 -2.24 -18.31
N SER A 308 18.94 -2.07 -17.61
CA SER A 308 17.60 -2.18 -18.22
C SER A 308 16.89 -0.84 -18.43
N VAL A 309 17.20 0.21 -17.67
CA VAL A 309 16.54 1.52 -17.77
C VAL A 309 17.51 2.55 -18.34
N LYS A 310 17.07 3.26 -19.38
CA LYS A 310 17.80 4.39 -19.98
C LYS A 310 16.99 5.67 -19.80
N ILE A 311 17.54 6.63 -19.07
CA ILE A 311 16.99 7.99 -19.03
C ILE A 311 17.32 8.68 -20.36
N ASN A 312 16.29 9.06 -21.11
CA ASN A 312 16.39 9.75 -22.39
C ASN A 312 16.51 11.26 -22.21
N SER A 313 15.77 11.81 -21.25
CA SER A 313 15.67 13.24 -21.02
C SER A 313 15.38 13.53 -19.55
N CYS A 314 15.95 14.61 -19.03
CA CYS A 314 15.58 15.17 -17.73
C CYS A 314 15.57 16.71 -17.79
N SER A 315 14.51 17.30 -17.26
CA SER A 315 14.30 18.75 -17.21
C SER A 315 13.69 19.16 -15.87
N PHE A 316 13.98 20.39 -15.44
CA PHE A 316 13.34 21.02 -14.30
C PHE A 316 13.38 22.54 -14.50
N ASP A 317 12.23 23.20 -14.32
CA ASP A 317 12.09 24.65 -14.52
C ASP A 317 12.02 25.45 -13.20
N GLY A 318 12.11 24.78 -12.06
CA GLY A 318 11.96 25.37 -10.73
C GLY A 318 10.63 25.04 -10.05
N THR A 319 9.65 24.50 -10.78
CA THR A 319 8.35 24.04 -10.26
C THR A 319 7.87 22.75 -10.91
N VAL A 320 8.29 22.47 -12.15
CA VAL A 320 7.92 21.27 -12.89
C VAL A 320 9.20 20.57 -13.35
N GLY A 321 9.28 19.28 -13.04
CA GLY A 321 10.32 18.37 -13.53
C GLY A 321 9.74 17.34 -14.48
N ASN A 322 10.48 16.98 -15.52
CA ASN A 322 10.11 15.88 -16.41
C ASN A 322 11.29 14.93 -16.59
N ILE A 323 11.02 13.64 -16.48
CA ILE A 323 11.97 12.56 -16.74
C ILE A 323 11.36 11.66 -17.81
N ASP A 324 12.01 11.54 -18.95
CA ASP A 324 11.66 10.56 -19.97
C ASP A 324 12.66 9.42 -19.93
N ALA A 325 12.17 8.19 -19.91
CA ALA A 325 13.02 7.01 -19.86
C ALA A 325 12.49 5.86 -20.73
N THR A 326 13.39 4.95 -21.07
CA THR A 326 13.09 3.72 -21.80
C THR A 326 13.54 2.53 -20.99
N VAL A 327 12.64 1.58 -20.73
CA VAL A 327 13.00 0.27 -20.16
C VAL A 327 13.16 -0.74 -21.29
N ASN A 328 14.29 -1.42 -21.32
CA ASN A 328 14.61 -2.54 -22.19
C ASN A 328 14.70 -3.81 -21.34
N ALA A 329 13.69 -4.68 -21.44
CA ALA A 329 13.68 -5.97 -20.75
C ALA A 329 13.20 -7.07 -21.69
N ASN A 330 13.90 -8.20 -21.75
CA ASN A 330 13.51 -9.40 -22.49
C ASN A 330 13.10 -9.16 -23.98
N GLY A 331 13.77 -8.21 -24.65
CA GLY A 331 13.49 -7.86 -26.06
C GLY A 331 12.32 -6.90 -26.28
N LEU A 332 11.70 -6.40 -25.22
CA LEU A 332 10.66 -5.36 -25.26
C LEU A 332 11.26 -4.00 -24.83
N SER A 333 10.96 -2.95 -25.59
CA SER A 333 11.36 -1.57 -25.32
C SER A 333 10.12 -0.72 -25.02
N LEU A 334 9.97 -0.27 -23.78
CA LEU A 334 8.85 0.57 -23.33
C LEU A 334 9.35 1.97 -23.02
N SER A 335 8.67 3.00 -23.53
CA SER A 335 8.95 4.40 -23.18
C SER A 335 7.93 4.90 -22.18
N TYR A 336 8.40 5.60 -21.15
CA TYR A 336 7.57 6.23 -20.14
C TYR A 336 8.09 7.64 -19.83
N SER A 337 7.17 8.48 -19.37
CA SER A 337 7.45 9.85 -18.94
C SER A 337 6.92 10.04 -17.54
N VAL A 338 7.70 10.67 -16.68
CA VAL A 338 7.31 11.02 -15.31
C VAL A 338 7.38 12.53 -15.17
N LYS A 339 6.24 13.13 -14.83
CA LYS A 339 6.09 14.56 -14.58
C LYS A 339 5.98 14.80 -13.08
N TYR A 340 6.77 15.73 -12.56
CA TYR A 340 6.83 16.13 -11.17
C TYR A 340 6.35 17.58 -11.08
N GLU A 341 5.30 17.87 -10.33
CA GLU A 341 4.75 19.23 -10.18
C GLU A 341 4.76 19.63 -8.72
N TYR A 342 5.50 20.69 -8.41
CA TYR A 342 5.63 21.23 -7.05
C TYR A 342 4.74 22.46 -6.90
N THR A 343 3.77 22.39 -5.99
CA THR A 343 2.93 23.52 -5.57
C THR A 343 3.21 23.88 -4.13
N ALA A 344 3.08 25.15 -3.76
CA ALA A 344 3.19 25.53 -2.35
C ALA A 344 2.13 24.77 -1.53
N ALA A 345 2.54 24.29 -0.35
CA ALA A 345 1.65 23.62 0.60
C ALA A 345 0.60 24.58 1.18
#